data_AF-A0A1Z4LZW8-F1
#
_entry.id   AF-A0A1Z4LZW8-F1
#
_cell.length_a   1.000
_cell.length_b   1.000
_cell.length_c   1.000
_cell.angle_alpha   90.00
_cell.angle_beta   90.00
_cell.angle_gamma   90.00
#
_symmetry.space_group_name_H-M   'P 1'
#
loop_
_entity.id
_entity.type
_entity.pdbx_description
1 polymer ?
#
loop_
_entity_poly.entity_id
_entity_poly.type
_entity_poly.pdbx_seq_one_letter_code
_entity_poly.pdbx_strand_id
1 'polypeptide(L)'
;MSQLTDSLNQIKTWLEENFPQAAETITPGLTLSEIESKIENLPFSLPEEFYELYQWSGGNDLTSQTTYSYIFGADDATSLINLEYAMEVFPDFVDEDEECAVHYINKPLFPIFGSDATFHCIIGDWEDETPSPIVYVSDIIETNHSYVSLTSMIQTAVESLEANALDFNSKSYNKWDEEKYAEIYFKYNSNILELSVKGLKQHLLIAEPNSVAEEKAENNFIEDIANLYVKKQNLGSEQLDSEMLEPLVIALEDEDKRVRNLARKALEELG
;
A
#
# COMPACT_ATOMS: atom_id res chain seq x y z
N MET A 1 -23.48 0.56 -0.71
CA MET A 1 -22.22 0.93 -1.39
C MET A 1 -21.19 1.02 -0.29
N SER A 2 -20.03 0.41 -0.48
CA SER A 2 -18.94 0.42 0.50
C SER A 2 -18.25 1.79 0.51
N GLN A 3 -17.46 2.06 1.55
CA GLN A 3 -16.65 3.28 1.60
C GLN A 3 -15.63 3.34 0.45
N LEU A 4 -15.02 2.21 0.10
CA LEU A 4 -14.13 2.08 -1.05
C LEU A 4 -14.82 2.53 -2.34
N THR A 5 -15.98 1.96 -2.66
CA THR A 5 -16.72 2.30 -3.89
C THR A 5 -17.14 3.77 -3.89
N ASP A 6 -17.57 4.31 -2.76
CA ASP A 6 -17.94 5.72 -2.64
C ASP A 6 -16.74 6.65 -2.93
N SER A 7 -15.56 6.35 -2.37
CA SER A 7 -14.33 7.12 -2.61
C SER A 7 -13.82 6.97 -4.06
N LEU A 8 -13.91 5.78 -4.65
CA LEU A 8 -13.58 5.56 -6.06
C LEU A 8 -14.49 6.39 -7.00
N ASN A 9 -15.79 6.49 -6.67
CA ASN A 9 -16.72 7.33 -7.42
C ASN A 9 -16.42 8.82 -7.25
N GLN A 10 -15.98 9.26 -6.07
CA GLN A 10 -15.55 10.65 -5.86
C GLN A 10 -14.31 10.98 -6.70
N ILE A 11 -13.31 10.10 -6.77
CA ILE A 11 -12.15 10.27 -7.67
C ILE A 11 -12.63 10.42 -9.11
N LYS A 12 -13.53 9.54 -9.56
CA LYS A 12 -14.10 9.63 -10.92
C LYS A 12 -14.77 10.97 -11.17
N THR A 13 -15.65 11.42 -10.28
CA THR A 13 -16.33 12.72 -10.41
C THR A 13 -15.32 13.87 -10.44
N TRP A 14 -14.32 13.85 -9.56
CA TRP A 14 -13.27 14.86 -9.56
C TRP A 14 -12.50 14.90 -10.89
N LEU A 15 -12.18 13.73 -11.47
CA LEU A 15 -11.53 13.64 -12.78
C LEU A 15 -12.46 14.13 -13.90
N GLU A 16 -13.75 13.80 -13.88
CA GLU A 16 -14.72 14.28 -14.88
C GLU A 16 -14.81 15.82 -14.89
N GLU A 17 -14.66 16.46 -13.72
CA GLU A 17 -14.73 17.92 -13.58
C GLU A 17 -13.41 18.62 -13.92
N ASN A 18 -12.27 18.06 -13.51
CA ASN A 18 -10.98 18.73 -13.56
C ASN A 18 -10.08 18.23 -14.71
N PHE A 19 -10.17 16.94 -15.05
CA PHE A 19 -9.35 16.27 -16.07
C PHE A 19 -10.19 15.28 -16.90
N PRO A 20 -11.14 15.74 -17.74
CA PRO A 20 -12.08 14.85 -18.43
C PRO A 20 -11.40 13.77 -19.29
N GLN A 21 -10.23 14.09 -19.87
CA GLN A 21 -9.43 13.14 -20.64
C GLN A 21 -8.91 11.97 -19.79
N ALA A 22 -8.73 12.17 -18.48
CA ALA A 22 -8.34 11.14 -17.52
C ALA A 22 -9.54 10.27 -17.17
N ALA A 23 -10.69 10.89 -16.92
CA ALA A 23 -11.93 10.18 -16.64
C ALA A 23 -12.32 9.24 -17.79
N GLU A 24 -12.11 9.66 -19.03
CA GLU A 24 -12.38 8.85 -20.23
C GLU A 24 -11.49 7.58 -20.33
N THR A 25 -10.34 7.56 -19.65
CA THR A 25 -9.45 6.38 -19.63
C THR A 25 -9.80 5.36 -18.56
N ILE A 26 -10.72 5.68 -17.64
CA ILE A 26 -11.19 4.70 -16.65
C ILE A 26 -11.94 3.60 -17.40
N THR A 27 -11.37 2.40 -17.39
CA THR A 27 -11.98 1.25 -18.05
C THR A 27 -13.23 0.79 -17.30
N PRO A 28 -14.25 0.27 -18.00
CA PRO A 28 -15.40 -0.33 -17.33
C PRO A 28 -14.94 -1.46 -16.38
N GLY A 29 -15.56 -1.53 -15.21
CA GLY A 29 -15.32 -2.62 -14.28
C GLY A 29 -15.77 -3.98 -14.83
N LEU A 30 -15.15 -5.03 -14.30
CA LEU A 30 -15.40 -6.42 -14.64
C LEU A 30 -16.59 -6.96 -13.85
N THR A 31 -17.29 -7.95 -14.40
CA THR A 31 -18.24 -8.74 -13.62
C THR A 31 -17.50 -9.69 -12.67
N LEU A 32 -18.15 -10.09 -11.58
CA LEU A 32 -17.59 -11.08 -10.64
C LEU A 32 -17.13 -12.35 -11.36
N SER A 33 -17.93 -12.86 -12.29
CA SER A 33 -17.59 -14.06 -13.07
C SER A 33 -16.37 -13.87 -13.98
N GLU A 34 -16.15 -12.67 -14.51
CA GLU A 34 -14.94 -12.36 -15.29
C GLU A 34 -13.71 -12.30 -14.41
N ILE A 35 -13.82 -11.72 -13.21
CA ILE A 35 -12.74 -11.68 -12.22
C ILE A 35 -12.39 -13.12 -11.82
N GLU A 36 -13.36 -13.89 -11.32
CA GLU A 36 -13.19 -15.27 -10.87
C GLU A 36 -12.58 -16.16 -11.95
N SER A 37 -12.99 -16.01 -13.22
CA SER A 37 -12.41 -16.77 -14.33
C SER A 37 -10.94 -16.42 -14.61
N LYS A 38 -10.52 -15.18 -14.37
CA LYS A 38 -9.12 -14.75 -14.60
C LYS A 38 -8.19 -15.22 -13.49
N ILE A 39 -8.68 -15.24 -12.26
CA ILE A 39 -7.90 -15.62 -11.08
C ILE A 39 -8.12 -17.08 -10.64
N GLU A 40 -8.80 -17.89 -11.45
CA GLU A 40 -9.20 -19.27 -11.09
C GLU A 40 -8.02 -20.17 -10.68
N ASN A 41 -6.82 -19.84 -11.14
CA ASN A 41 -5.59 -20.60 -10.89
C ASN A 41 -4.77 -20.06 -9.71
N LEU A 42 -5.24 -19.02 -9.01
CA LEU A 42 -4.56 -18.56 -7.79
C LEU A 42 -4.71 -19.60 -6.67
N PRO A 43 -3.61 -19.93 -5.96
CA PRO A 43 -3.65 -20.93 -4.89
C PRO A 43 -4.18 -20.37 -3.56
N PHE A 44 -4.72 -19.15 -3.54
CA PHE A 44 -5.19 -18.43 -2.36
C PHE A 44 -6.42 -17.58 -2.69
N SER A 45 -7.06 -17.06 -1.65
CA SER A 45 -8.20 -16.15 -1.73
C SER A 45 -7.78 -14.68 -1.64
N LEU A 46 -8.51 -13.82 -2.34
CA LEU A 46 -8.33 -12.38 -2.29
C LEU A 46 -9.46 -11.72 -1.46
N PRO A 47 -9.21 -10.59 -0.80
CA PRO A 47 -10.21 -9.93 0.06
C PRO A 47 -11.32 -9.24 -0.75
N GLU A 48 -12.44 -8.89 -0.11
CA GLU A 48 -13.59 -8.24 -0.77
C GLU A 48 -13.21 -6.94 -1.51
N GLU A 49 -12.33 -6.13 -0.92
CA GLU A 49 -11.84 -4.88 -1.52
C GLU A 49 -11.18 -5.08 -2.90
N PHE A 50 -10.56 -6.24 -3.14
CA PHE A 50 -10.01 -6.59 -4.46
C PHE A 50 -11.12 -6.72 -5.51
N TYR A 51 -12.19 -7.45 -5.17
CA TYR A 51 -13.30 -7.63 -6.09
C TYR A 51 -14.01 -6.30 -6.35
N GLU A 52 -14.25 -5.50 -5.30
CA GLU A 52 -14.85 -4.18 -5.45
C GLU A 52 -14.06 -3.26 -6.38
N LEU A 53 -12.72 -3.23 -6.24
CA LEU A 53 -11.84 -2.44 -7.09
C LEU A 53 -11.96 -2.84 -8.57
N TYR A 54 -11.88 -4.14 -8.87
CA TYR A 54 -11.95 -4.62 -10.24
C TYR A 54 -13.37 -4.60 -10.83
N GLN A 55 -14.40 -4.63 -9.98
CA GLN A 55 -15.78 -4.38 -10.39
C GLN A 55 -16.05 -2.89 -10.65
N TRP A 56 -15.22 -1.99 -10.11
CA TRP A 56 -15.26 -0.57 -10.41
C TRP A 56 -14.51 -0.22 -11.70
N SER A 57 -13.30 -0.76 -11.90
CA SER A 57 -12.48 -0.55 -13.09
C SER A 57 -11.66 -1.78 -13.44
N GLY A 58 -11.59 -2.13 -14.72
CA GLY A 58 -10.78 -3.25 -15.22
C GLY A 58 -9.27 -2.98 -15.22
N GLY A 59 -8.84 -1.78 -14.79
CA GLY A 59 -7.44 -1.35 -14.80
C GLY A 59 -6.93 -0.99 -16.20
N ASN A 60 -5.63 -0.75 -16.29
CA ASN A 60 -4.94 -0.33 -17.50
C ASN A 60 -3.84 -1.32 -17.91
N ASP A 61 -3.58 -1.35 -19.21
CA ASP A 61 -2.39 -1.98 -19.77
C ASP A 61 -1.20 -1.01 -19.64
N LEU A 62 -0.18 -1.39 -18.87
CA LEU A 62 1.03 -0.58 -18.66
C LEU A 62 1.83 -0.33 -19.95
N THR A 63 1.57 -1.06 -21.03
CA THR A 63 2.20 -0.83 -22.34
C THR A 63 1.72 0.45 -23.02
N SER A 64 0.58 1.00 -22.59
CA SER A 64 0.09 2.30 -23.01
C SER A 64 0.50 3.36 -22.00
N GLN A 65 1.37 4.30 -22.39
CA GLN A 65 1.65 5.49 -21.56
C GLN A 65 0.34 6.23 -21.34
N THR A 66 -0.31 5.99 -20.21
CA THR A 66 -1.40 6.84 -19.75
C THR A 66 -0.77 7.99 -18.98
N THR A 67 -1.30 9.20 -19.15
CA THR A 67 -0.77 10.41 -18.49
C THR A 67 -1.08 10.42 -16.98
N TYR A 68 -1.64 9.34 -16.43
CA TYR A 68 -2.41 9.32 -15.19
C TYR A 68 -1.90 8.34 -14.15
N SER A 69 -0.62 7.96 -14.25
CA SER A 69 0.04 7.05 -13.31
C SER A 69 0.06 7.53 -11.86
N TYR A 70 -0.55 8.68 -11.52
CA TYR A 70 -0.43 9.33 -10.21
C TYR A 70 -1.75 9.41 -9.43
N ILE A 71 -2.85 8.85 -9.96
CA ILE A 71 -4.16 8.95 -9.27
C ILE A 71 -4.13 8.21 -7.94
N PHE A 72 -3.46 7.06 -7.90
CA PHE A 72 -3.56 6.11 -6.79
C PHE A 72 -2.28 5.99 -5.95
N GLY A 73 -1.35 6.92 -6.09
CA GLY A 73 -0.15 6.92 -5.27
C GLY A 73 0.65 8.16 -5.60
N ALA A 74 0.78 9.05 -4.62
CA ALA A 74 1.69 10.18 -4.73
C ALA A 74 3.08 9.63 -5.03
N ASP A 75 3.58 8.76 -4.17
CA ASP A 75 5.01 8.48 -4.05
C ASP A 75 5.66 7.79 -5.29
N ASP A 76 4.94 6.98 -6.09
CA ASP A 76 5.61 6.07 -7.06
C ASP A 76 5.00 5.96 -8.47
N ALA A 77 4.15 6.90 -8.91
CA ALA A 77 3.61 6.86 -10.27
C ALA A 77 2.92 5.52 -10.64
N THR A 78 2.20 4.90 -9.69
CA THR A 78 1.55 3.61 -9.89
C THR A 78 0.14 3.74 -10.48
N SER A 79 -0.15 2.92 -11.50
CA SER A 79 -1.50 2.80 -12.10
C SER A 79 -2.21 1.55 -11.61
N LEU A 80 -3.55 1.55 -11.58
CA LEU A 80 -4.33 0.31 -11.45
C LEU A 80 -4.02 -0.57 -12.66
N ILE A 81 -3.39 -1.72 -12.43
CA ILE A 81 -3.04 -2.66 -13.49
C ILE A 81 -4.23 -3.56 -13.80
N ASN A 82 -4.40 -3.91 -15.08
CA ASN A 82 -5.41 -4.90 -15.45
C ASN A 82 -5.07 -6.30 -14.92
N LEU A 83 -6.08 -7.16 -14.80
CA LEU A 83 -5.90 -8.51 -14.23
C LEU A 83 -5.01 -9.40 -15.10
N GLU A 84 -5.03 -9.23 -16.42
CA GLU A 84 -4.14 -9.98 -17.31
C GLU A 84 -2.67 -9.73 -16.97
N TYR A 85 -2.29 -8.47 -16.81
CA TYR A 85 -0.93 -8.08 -16.47
C TYR A 85 -0.59 -8.47 -15.03
N ALA A 86 -1.51 -8.28 -14.08
CA ALA A 86 -1.30 -8.74 -12.70
C ALA A 86 -1.00 -10.25 -12.64
N MET A 87 -1.71 -11.06 -13.44
CA MET A 87 -1.47 -12.50 -13.54
C MET A 87 -0.19 -12.86 -14.32
N GLU A 88 0.28 -12.00 -15.23
CA GLU A 88 1.54 -12.17 -15.95
C GLU A 88 2.75 -11.97 -15.03
N VAL A 89 2.70 -10.97 -14.14
CA VAL A 89 3.80 -10.63 -13.21
C VAL A 89 3.72 -11.43 -11.90
N PHE A 90 2.53 -11.90 -11.51
CA PHE A 90 2.34 -12.66 -10.27
C PHE A 90 3.34 -13.82 -10.05
N PRO A 91 3.75 -14.62 -11.06
CA PRO A 91 4.77 -15.66 -10.89
C PRO A 91 6.08 -15.15 -10.28
N ASP A 92 6.49 -13.92 -10.60
CA ASP A 92 7.73 -13.30 -10.09
C ASP A 92 7.66 -13.07 -8.56
N PHE A 93 6.46 -12.98 -7.98
CA PHE A 93 6.23 -12.85 -6.54
C PHE A 93 6.23 -14.19 -5.79
N VAL A 94 6.23 -15.33 -6.51
CA VAL A 94 6.12 -16.67 -5.93
C VAL A 94 7.38 -17.50 -6.13
N ASP A 95 8.15 -17.23 -7.18
CA ASP A 95 9.35 -18.00 -7.50
C ASP A 95 10.52 -17.58 -6.59
N GLU A 96 10.87 -18.40 -5.59
CA GLU A 96 12.01 -18.16 -4.68
C GLU A 96 13.36 -18.02 -5.39
N ASP A 97 13.48 -18.48 -6.64
CA ASP A 97 14.69 -18.32 -7.45
C ASP A 97 14.73 -16.97 -8.22
N GLU A 98 13.62 -16.22 -8.27
CA GLU A 98 13.55 -14.89 -8.87
C GLU A 98 13.90 -13.78 -7.86
N GLU A 99 14.44 -12.68 -8.38
CA GLU A 99 14.82 -11.52 -7.56
C GLU A 99 13.58 -10.89 -6.87
N CYS A 100 12.39 -11.05 -7.46
CA CYS A 100 11.14 -10.49 -6.94
C CYS A 100 10.37 -11.41 -5.96
N ALA A 101 10.97 -12.52 -5.50
CA ALA A 101 10.31 -13.44 -4.57
C ALA A 101 9.97 -12.77 -3.23
N VAL A 102 8.73 -12.27 -3.12
CA VAL A 102 8.31 -11.48 -1.98
C VAL A 102 7.03 -12.04 -1.38
N HIS A 103 7.17 -12.54 -0.15
CA HIS A 103 6.07 -12.90 0.73
C HIS A 103 6.03 -11.96 1.93
N TYR A 104 4.82 -11.69 2.39
CA TYR A 104 4.58 -11.00 3.64
C TYR A 104 4.13 -12.02 4.69
N ILE A 105 4.95 -12.34 5.68
CA ILE A 105 4.63 -13.32 6.75
C ILE A 105 4.18 -14.67 6.15
N ASN A 106 4.89 -15.16 5.14
CA ASN A 106 4.52 -16.36 4.38
C ASN A 106 3.10 -16.31 3.76
N LYS A 107 2.53 -15.12 3.61
CA LYS A 107 1.30 -14.91 2.84
C LYS A 107 1.65 -14.44 1.43
N PRO A 108 0.88 -14.88 0.42
CA PRO A 108 1.08 -14.46 -0.95
C PRO A 108 0.74 -12.98 -1.12
N LEU A 109 1.51 -12.30 -1.95
CA LEU A 109 1.24 -10.95 -2.38
C LEU A 109 0.68 -10.99 -3.80
N PHE A 110 -0.33 -10.17 -4.07
CA PHE A 110 -0.90 -10.03 -5.40
C PHE A 110 -0.85 -8.56 -5.85
N PRO A 111 -0.20 -8.23 -6.97
CA PRO A 111 -0.04 -6.85 -7.42
C PRO A 111 -1.39 -6.27 -7.89
N ILE A 112 -1.71 -5.05 -7.46
CA ILE A 112 -2.97 -4.36 -7.84
C ILE A 112 -2.72 -2.96 -8.40
N PHE A 113 -1.72 -2.25 -7.91
CA PHE A 113 -1.20 -1.05 -8.58
C PHE A 113 0.28 -1.25 -8.86
N GLY A 114 0.77 -0.68 -9.95
CA GLY A 114 2.20 -0.75 -10.20
C GLY A 114 2.67 0.01 -11.42
N SER A 115 3.98 -0.06 -11.59
CA SER A 115 4.77 0.32 -12.75
C SER A 115 5.60 -0.88 -13.19
N ASP A 116 6.68 -0.65 -13.93
CA ASP A 116 7.63 -1.69 -14.35
C ASP A 116 8.54 -2.19 -13.20
N ALA A 117 8.72 -1.41 -12.14
CA ALA A 117 9.69 -1.72 -11.07
C ALA A 117 9.10 -1.68 -9.65
N THR A 118 7.88 -1.19 -9.49
CA THR A 118 7.28 -0.98 -8.15
C THR A 118 5.81 -1.35 -8.16
N PHE A 119 5.36 -1.98 -7.08
CA PHE A 119 3.99 -2.49 -6.94
C PHE A 119 3.43 -2.18 -5.57
N HIS A 120 2.15 -1.81 -5.54
CA HIS A 120 1.31 -1.94 -4.36
C HIS A 120 0.53 -3.23 -4.48
N CYS A 121 0.75 -4.11 -3.52
CA CYS A 121 0.21 -5.45 -3.46
C CYS A 121 -0.82 -5.58 -2.34
N ILE A 122 -1.81 -6.43 -2.59
CA ILE A 122 -2.74 -6.89 -1.57
C ILE A 122 -2.30 -8.26 -1.04
N ILE A 123 -2.59 -8.56 0.21
CA ILE A 123 -2.20 -9.82 0.85
C ILE A 123 -3.31 -10.85 0.62
N GLY A 124 -2.96 -11.99 0.03
CA GLY A 124 -3.85 -13.13 -0.11
C GLY A 124 -4.00 -13.93 1.19
N ASP A 125 -5.11 -14.63 1.32
CA ASP A 125 -5.50 -15.36 2.53
C ASP A 125 -5.39 -14.50 3.80
N TRP A 126 -5.80 -13.23 3.69
CA TRP A 126 -5.87 -12.32 4.83
C TRP A 126 -7.09 -12.69 5.69
N GLU A 127 -6.83 -13.20 6.90
CA GLU A 127 -7.86 -13.74 7.81
C GLU A 127 -8.12 -12.85 9.04
N ASP A 128 -7.57 -11.63 9.05
CA ASP A 128 -7.73 -10.71 10.17
C ASP A 128 -9.14 -10.10 10.21
N GLU A 129 -9.52 -9.55 11.36
CA GLU A 129 -10.78 -8.80 11.50
C GLU A 129 -10.72 -7.44 10.79
N THR A 130 -9.51 -6.96 10.47
CA THR A 130 -9.27 -5.73 9.72
C THR A 130 -9.18 -6.00 8.22
N PRO A 131 -9.46 -5.01 7.36
CA PRO A 131 -9.15 -5.11 5.93
C PRO A 131 -7.68 -5.49 5.68
N SER A 132 -7.40 -6.11 4.53
CA SER A 132 -6.03 -6.43 4.14
C SER A 132 -5.25 -5.13 3.95
N PRO A 133 -4.07 -5.00 4.55
CA PRO A 133 -3.22 -3.86 4.27
C PRO A 133 -2.67 -3.91 2.85
N ILE A 134 -2.14 -2.77 2.42
CA ILE A 134 -1.43 -2.63 1.14
C ILE A 134 0.06 -2.61 1.43
N VAL A 135 0.76 -3.57 0.83
CA VAL A 135 2.22 -3.72 0.92
C VAL A 135 2.84 -3.16 -0.33
N TYR A 136 3.77 -2.22 -0.18
CA TYR A 136 4.61 -1.79 -1.28
C TYR A 136 5.76 -2.78 -1.48
N VAL A 137 6.10 -3.01 -2.74
CA VAL A 137 7.18 -3.88 -3.19
C VAL A 137 7.95 -3.16 -4.28
N SER A 138 9.26 -3.01 -4.11
CA SER A 138 10.18 -2.46 -5.12
C SER A 138 11.09 -3.54 -5.70
N ASP A 139 11.72 -3.23 -6.83
CA ASP A 139 12.75 -4.03 -7.52
C ASP A 139 13.99 -4.30 -6.67
N ILE A 140 14.22 -3.51 -5.61
CA ILE A 140 15.25 -3.76 -4.58
C ILE A 140 14.76 -4.59 -3.39
N ILE A 141 13.59 -5.24 -3.53
CA ILE A 141 13.01 -6.22 -2.59
C ILE A 141 12.75 -5.62 -1.20
N GLU A 142 12.49 -4.31 -1.13
CA GLU A 142 12.02 -3.67 0.08
C GLU A 142 10.51 -3.84 0.16
N THR A 143 10.03 -4.35 1.29
CA THR A 143 8.59 -4.34 1.58
C THR A 143 8.27 -3.55 2.80
N ASN A 144 7.32 -2.64 2.64
CA ASN A 144 6.76 -1.86 3.72
C ASN A 144 5.24 -1.81 3.59
N HIS A 145 4.57 -1.60 4.71
CA HIS A 145 3.17 -1.25 4.75
C HIS A 145 3.02 0.18 4.25
N SER A 146 2.38 0.35 3.09
CA SER A 146 2.09 1.68 2.57
C SER A 146 0.77 2.20 3.09
N TYR A 147 -0.24 1.33 3.23
CA TYR A 147 -1.56 1.71 3.73
C TYR A 147 -2.18 0.60 4.58
N VAL A 148 -3.02 1.00 5.53
CA VAL A 148 -3.70 0.03 6.42
C VAL A 148 -4.83 -0.75 5.71
N SER A 149 -5.29 -0.27 4.56
CA SER A 149 -6.29 -0.94 3.71
C SER A 149 -6.34 -0.33 2.31
N LEU A 150 -7.01 -1.00 1.35
CA LEU A 150 -7.29 -0.37 0.07
C LEU A 150 -8.24 0.82 0.24
N THR A 151 -9.26 0.72 1.10
CA THR A 151 -10.14 1.84 1.43
C THR A 151 -9.33 3.07 1.88
N SER A 152 -8.38 2.91 2.81
CA SER A 152 -7.54 4.00 3.31
C SER A 152 -6.65 4.60 2.22
N MET A 153 -6.11 3.77 1.33
CA MET A 153 -5.33 4.22 0.18
C MET A 153 -6.18 5.12 -0.74
N ILE A 154 -7.38 4.68 -1.10
CA ILE A 154 -8.29 5.45 -1.97
C ILE A 154 -8.81 6.71 -1.28
N GLN A 155 -9.11 6.65 0.02
CA GLN A 155 -9.52 7.82 0.80
C GLN A 155 -8.40 8.87 0.91
N THR A 156 -7.15 8.41 1.09
CA THR A 156 -5.98 9.29 1.06
C THR A 156 -5.86 9.97 -0.30
N ALA A 157 -6.01 9.21 -1.39
CA ALA A 157 -5.93 9.74 -2.75
C ALA A 157 -7.02 10.80 -3.03
N VAL A 158 -8.28 10.50 -2.74
CA VAL A 158 -9.39 11.41 -3.06
C VAL A 158 -9.29 12.74 -2.31
N GLU A 159 -9.03 12.70 -1.00
CA GLU A 159 -8.92 13.93 -0.22
C GLU A 159 -7.67 14.72 -0.61
N SER A 160 -6.59 14.04 -0.99
CA SER A 160 -5.39 14.71 -1.52
C SER A 160 -5.65 15.42 -2.85
N LEU A 161 -6.52 14.87 -3.72
CA LEU A 161 -6.97 15.56 -4.94
C LEU A 161 -7.83 16.78 -4.62
N GLU A 162 -8.82 16.62 -3.73
CA GLU A 162 -9.74 17.70 -3.33
C GLU A 162 -9.03 18.85 -2.61
N ALA A 163 -8.03 18.53 -1.79
CA ALA A 163 -7.21 19.50 -1.06
C ALA A 163 -6.14 20.19 -1.93
N ASN A 164 -6.02 19.80 -3.21
CA ASN A 164 -4.90 20.17 -4.09
C ASN A 164 -3.54 19.84 -3.44
N ALA A 165 -3.47 18.74 -2.68
CA ALA A 165 -2.21 18.22 -2.21
C ALA A 165 -1.43 17.64 -3.39
N LEU A 166 -2.09 16.94 -4.33
CA LEU A 166 -1.46 16.41 -5.55
C LEU A 166 -1.54 17.40 -6.72
N ASP A 167 -0.41 17.83 -7.28
CA ASP A 167 -0.38 18.68 -8.49
C ASP A 167 -0.44 17.81 -9.75
N PHE A 168 -1.65 17.63 -10.28
CA PHE A 168 -1.89 16.96 -11.56
C PHE A 168 -1.50 17.79 -12.79
N ASN A 169 -1.21 19.09 -12.64
CA ASN A 169 -0.95 20.01 -13.75
C ASN A 169 0.55 20.23 -14.00
N SER A 170 1.43 19.83 -13.08
CA SER A 170 2.86 20.03 -13.27
C SER A 170 3.43 19.01 -14.25
N LYS A 171 3.92 19.50 -15.40
CA LYS A 171 4.79 18.73 -16.32
C LYS A 171 6.10 18.25 -15.67
N SER A 172 6.39 18.70 -14.45
CA SER A 172 7.46 18.18 -13.62
C SER A 172 6.86 17.15 -12.66
N TYR A 173 7.31 15.91 -12.82
CA TYR A 173 7.27 14.90 -11.78
C TYR A 173 7.62 15.54 -10.42
N ASN A 174 6.80 15.33 -9.40
CA ASN A 174 7.12 15.60 -7.98
C ASN A 174 6.84 17.01 -7.45
N LYS A 175 5.66 17.59 -7.67
CA LYS A 175 5.27 18.80 -6.90
C LYS A 175 3.93 18.66 -6.21
N TRP A 176 3.84 17.81 -5.19
CA TRP A 176 2.73 17.89 -4.24
C TRP A 176 3.07 18.73 -3.02
N ASP A 177 2.02 19.14 -2.32
CA ASP A 177 2.08 19.73 -1.00
C ASP A 177 2.33 18.61 0.03
N GLU A 178 3.61 18.35 0.34
CA GLU A 178 4.06 17.27 1.22
C GLU A 178 3.44 17.33 2.62
N GLU A 179 3.23 18.55 3.14
CA GLU A 179 2.61 18.78 4.45
C GLU A 179 1.15 18.36 4.43
N LYS A 180 0.36 18.85 3.47
CA LYS A 180 -1.04 18.44 3.34
C LYS A 180 -1.19 16.95 3.07
N TYR A 181 -0.33 16.37 2.23
CA TYR A 181 -0.38 14.95 1.94
C TYR A 181 -0.10 14.13 3.21
N ALA A 182 0.90 14.51 4.00
CA ALA A 182 1.20 13.83 5.26
C ALA A 182 0.04 13.92 6.27
N GLU A 183 -0.58 15.10 6.42
CA GLU A 183 -1.78 15.28 7.26
C GLU A 183 -2.91 14.34 6.85
N ILE A 184 -3.23 14.30 5.55
CA ILE A 184 -4.28 13.44 4.99
C ILE A 184 -3.91 11.96 5.13
N TYR A 185 -2.65 11.61 4.90
CA TYR A 185 -2.17 10.24 5.04
C TYR A 185 -2.39 9.73 6.46
N PHE A 186 -1.97 10.49 7.48
CA PHE A 186 -2.12 10.06 8.88
C PHE A 186 -3.58 10.03 9.36
N LYS A 187 -4.46 10.85 8.77
CA LYS A 187 -5.91 10.79 9.01
C LYS A 187 -6.51 9.42 8.67
N TYR A 188 -6.07 8.77 7.58
CA TYR A 188 -6.63 7.48 7.13
C TYR A 188 -5.77 6.26 7.49
N ASN A 189 -4.53 6.48 7.94
CA ASN A 189 -3.56 5.45 8.25
C ASN A 189 -3.05 5.56 9.69
N SER A 190 -3.89 6.03 10.63
CA SER A 190 -3.50 6.22 12.04
C SER A 190 -2.99 4.94 12.71
N ASN A 191 -3.45 3.77 12.26
CA ASN A 191 -3.09 2.47 12.82
C ASN A 191 -1.89 1.80 12.11
N ILE A 192 -1.20 2.51 11.22
CA ILE A 192 -0.09 1.94 10.44
C ILE A 192 1.05 1.42 11.34
N LEU A 193 1.33 2.09 12.46
CA LEU A 193 2.34 1.64 13.42
C LEU A 193 1.93 0.36 14.16
N GLU A 194 0.65 0.21 14.48
CA GLU A 194 0.12 -1.03 15.07
C GLU A 194 0.31 -2.20 14.09
N LEU A 195 0.01 -1.97 12.82
CA LEU A 195 0.18 -2.95 11.75
C LEU A 195 1.65 -3.34 11.58
N SER A 196 2.57 -2.37 11.52
CA SER A 196 4.02 -2.60 11.42
C SER A 196 4.55 -3.44 12.59
N VAL A 197 4.15 -3.11 13.82
CA VAL A 197 4.55 -3.87 15.01
C VAL A 197 3.96 -5.28 14.99
N LYS A 198 2.69 -5.43 14.60
CA LYS A 198 2.03 -6.74 14.47
C LYS A 198 2.75 -7.61 13.43
N GLY A 199 3.07 -7.04 12.28
CA GLY A 199 3.79 -7.72 11.21
C GLY A 199 5.19 -8.15 11.63
N LEU A 200 5.93 -7.29 12.32
CA LEU A 200 7.23 -7.62 12.91
C LEU A 200 7.11 -8.83 13.85
N LYS A 201 6.16 -8.79 14.80
CA LYS A 201 5.97 -9.87 15.78
C LYS A 201 5.64 -11.20 15.12
N GLN A 202 4.76 -11.19 14.13
CA GLN A 202 4.35 -12.39 13.41
C GLN A 202 5.52 -12.98 12.60
N HIS A 203 6.32 -12.15 11.92
CA HIS A 203 7.54 -12.62 11.25
C HIS A 203 8.55 -13.21 12.25
N LEU A 204 8.84 -12.51 13.34
CA LEU A 204 9.83 -12.96 14.32
C LEU A 204 9.42 -14.23 15.08
N LEU A 205 8.12 -14.51 15.15
CA LEU A 205 7.59 -15.75 15.74
C LEU A 205 7.95 -16.99 14.89
N ILE A 206 7.98 -16.84 13.57
CA ILE A 206 8.26 -17.94 12.63
C ILE A 206 9.73 -17.98 12.19
N ALA A 207 10.47 -16.88 12.32
CA ALA A 207 11.87 -16.78 11.93
C ALA A 207 12.81 -17.43 12.95
N GLU A 208 13.73 -18.27 12.47
CA GLU A 208 14.82 -18.78 13.31
C GLU A 208 15.79 -17.64 13.67
N PRO A 209 16.35 -17.63 14.90
CA PRO A 209 17.36 -16.64 15.27
C PRO A 209 18.63 -16.70 14.41
N ASN A 210 19.08 -15.53 13.96
CA ASN A 210 20.16 -15.25 13.01
C ASN A 210 19.91 -15.81 11.60
N SER A 211 18.65 -15.92 11.19
CA SER A 211 18.28 -16.35 9.84
C SER A 211 18.05 -15.16 8.90
N VAL A 212 18.10 -15.42 7.59
CA VAL A 212 17.72 -14.45 6.56
C VAL A 212 16.27 -13.97 6.74
N ALA A 213 15.39 -14.84 7.23
CA ALA A 213 14.00 -14.48 7.51
C ALA A 213 13.86 -13.47 8.66
N GLU A 214 14.71 -13.59 9.69
CA GLU A 214 14.77 -12.59 10.77
C GLU A 214 15.29 -11.26 10.23
N GLU A 215 16.41 -11.26 9.49
CA GLU A 215 16.96 -10.04 8.89
C GLU A 215 15.95 -9.33 7.99
N LYS A 216 15.23 -10.07 7.14
CA LYS A 216 14.16 -9.52 6.28
C LYS A 216 13.04 -8.91 7.11
N ALA A 217 12.65 -9.53 8.22
CA ALA A 217 11.63 -8.99 9.13
C ALA A 217 12.07 -7.69 9.80
N GLU A 218 13.33 -7.61 10.24
CA GLU A 218 13.88 -6.38 10.82
C GLU A 218 13.97 -5.26 9.79
N ASN A 219 14.45 -5.56 8.57
CA ASN A 219 14.56 -4.57 7.49
C ASN A 219 13.21 -4.04 7.06
N ASN A 220 12.21 -4.91 6.84
CA ASN A 220 10.85 -4.48 6.51
C ASN A 220 10.26 -3.52 7.56
N PHE A 221 10.47 -3.83 8.85
CA PHE A 221 10.03 -2.94 9.93
C PHE A 221 10.81 -1.63 9.92
N ILE A 222 12.11 -1.63 9.64
CA ILE A 222 12.90 -0.40 9.53
C ILE A 222 12.40 0.46 8.36
N GLU A 223 12.08 -0.14 7.21
CA GLU A 223 11.52 0.60 6.07
C GLU A 223 10.13 1.18 6.36
N ASP A 224 9.28 0.48 7.10
CA ASP A 224 8.03 1.05 7.61
C ASP A 224 8.31 2.34 8.42
N ILE A 225 9.25 2.28 9.36
CA ILE A 225 9.59 3.41 10.22
C ILE A 225 10.23 4.55 9.43
N ALA A 226 11.12 4.26 8.48
CA ALA A 226 11.76 5.26 7.63
C ALA A 226 10.72 6.02 6.80
N ASN A 227 9.77 5.30 6.20
CA ASN A 227 8.67 5.90 5.43
C ASN A 227 7.78 6.81 6.30
N LEU A 228 7.46 6.37 7.52
CA LEU A 228 6.69 7.17 8.48
C LEU A 228 7.48 8.38 8.98
N TYR A 229 8.80 8.25 9.14
CA TYR A 229 9.68 9.34 9.52
C TYR A 229 9.70 10.43 8.46
N VAL A 230 9.82 10.09 7.17
CA VAL A 230 9.76 11.06 6.07
C VAL A 230 8.41 11.80 6.09
N LYS A 231 7.30 11.07 6.21
CA LYS A 231 5.95 11.67 6.30
C LYS A 231 5.81 12.55 7.55
N LYS A 232 6.38 12.16 8.70
CA LYS A 232 6.44 13.00 9.91
C LYS A 232 7.23 14.29 9.66
N GLN A 233 8.39 14.24 9.01
CA GLN A 233 9.18 15.45 8.72
C GLN A 233 8.40 16.46 7.86
N ASN A 234 7.48 15.95 7.05
CA ASN A 234 6.65 16.77 6.17
C ASN A 234 5.47 17.44 6.89
N LEU A 235 5.03 16.95 8.05
CA LEU A 235 3.95 17.56 8.87
C LEU A 235 4.24 19.00 9.39
N GLY A 236 5.40 19.57 9.04
CA GLY A 236 5.73 20.95 9.35
C GLY A 236 5.77 21.20 10.86
N SER A 237 4.78 21.95 11.38
CA SER A 237 4.68 22.26 12.82
C SER A 237 3.86 21.25 13.63
N GLU A 238 3.15 20.34 12.97
CA GLU A 238 2.38 19.30 13.61
C GLU A 238 3.28 18.12 14.00
N GLN A 239 3.02 17.55 15.17
CA GLN A 239 3.70 16.34 15.63
C GLN A 239 2.77 15.16 15.40
N LEU A 240 3.36 13.98 15.18
CA LEU A 240 2.63 12.73 15.32
C LEU A 240 1.91 12.73 16.67
N ASP A 241 0.63 12.35 16.66
CA ASP A 241 -0.12 12.20 17.91
C ASP A 241 0.60 11.17 18.80
N SER A 242 0.66 11.47 20.09
CA SER A 242 1.08 10.50 21.10
C SER A 242 0.33 9.17 21.01
N GLU A 243 -0.94 9.20 20.61
CA GLU A 243 -1.76 8.00 20.37
C GLU A 243 -1.18 7.14 19.22
N MET A 244 -0.64 7.76 18.17
CA MET A 244 -0.01 7.02 17.06
C MET A 244 1.26 6.30 17.48
N LEU A 245 1.99 6.82 18.47
CA LEU A 245 3.20 6.19 19.00
C LEU A 245 2.92 5.10 20.05
N GLU A 246 1.67 4.98 20.53
CA GLU A 246 1.27 4.01 21.55
C GLU A 246 1.65 2.55 21.20
N PRO A 247 1.49 2.06 19.96
CA PRO A 247 1.90 0.71 19.61
C PRO A 247 3.38 0.43 19.85
N LEU A 248 4.25 1.42 19.62
CA LEU A 248 5.69 1.29 19.89
C LEU A 248 5.98 1.31 21.39
N VAL A 249 5.26 2.15 22.16
CA VAL A 249 5.39 2.19 23.62
C VAL A 249 4.99 0.85 24.23
N ILE A 250 3.88 0.25 23.78
CA ILE A 250 3.46 -1.10 24.20
C ILE A 250 4.51 -2.14 23.82
N ALA A 251 5.08 -2.05 22.61
CA ALA A 251 6.11 -2.98 22.13
C ALA A 251 7.42 -2.94 22.94
N LEU A 252 7.68 -1.89 23.73
CA LEU A 252 8.82 -1.86 24.66
C LEU A 252 8.70 -2.87 25.80
N GLU A 253 7.51 -3.37 26.09
CA GLU A 253 7.25 -4.38 27.12
C GLU A 253 7.09 -5.81 26.56
N ASP A 254 7.24 -5.98 25.23
CA ASP A 254 7.07 -7.28 24.57
C ASP A 254 8.04 -8.34 25.13
N GLU A 255 7.65 -9.62 25.17
CA GLU A 255 8.50 -10.70 25.69
C GLU A 255 9.75 -10.92 24.80
N ASP A 256 9.62 -10.68 23.49
CA ASP A 256 10.72 -10.79 22.55
C ASP A 256 11.66 -9.58 22.63
N LYS A 257 12.93 -9.83 22.96
CA LYS A 257 13.96 -8.79 23.06
C LYS A 257 14.17 -8.03 21.74
N ARG A 258 13.95 -8.69 20.61
CA ARG A 258 14.13 -8.13 19.26
C ARG A 258 13.09 -7.06 19.00
N VAL A 259 11.82 -7.38 19.27
CA VAL A 259 10.68 -6.44 19.22
C VAL A 259 10.95 -5.23 20.10
N ARG A 260 11.34 -5.43 21.37
CA ARG A 260 11.65 -4.31 22.29
C ARG A 260 12.78 -3.41 21.78
N ASN A 261 13.79 -3.99 21.14
CA ASN A 261 14.94 -3.24 20.64
C ASN A 261 14.59 -2.42 19.41
N LEU A 262 13.83 -2.99 18.47
CA LEU A 262 13.37 -2.29 17.28
C LEU A 262 12.37 -1.20 17.63
N ALA A 263 11.43 -1.46 18.54
CA ALA A 263 10.50 -0.45 19.05
C ALA A 263 11.21 0.75 19.68
N ARG A 264 12.32 0.52 20.42
CA ARG A 264 13.13 1.60 20.98
C ARG A 264 13.78 2.45 19.91
N LYS A 265 14.38 1.84 18.88
CA LYS A 265 14.96 2.57 17.75
C LYS A 265 13.91 3.39 17.01
N ALA A 266 12.75 2.78 16.75
CA ALA A 266 11.63 3.44 16.09
C ALA A 266 11.14 4.67 16.87
N LEU A 267 11.05 4.59 18.20
CA LEU A 267 10.71 5.74 19.05
C LEU A 267 11.80 6.82 19.06
N GLU A 268 13.08 6.47 18.92
CA GLU A 268 14.17 7.44 18.80
C GLU A 268 14.13 8.20 17.47
N GLU A 269 13.63 7.57 16.41
CA GLU A 269 13.47 8.19 15.09
C GLU A 269 12.16 8.98 14.98
N LEU A 270 11.05 8.42 15.47
CA LEU A 270 9.71 9.00 15.36
C LEU A 270 9.30 9.89 16.54
N GLY A 271 10.08 9.97 17.62
CA GLY A 271 9.85 10.87 18.76
C GLY A 271 10.62 12.17 18.62
#